data_AF-A0A3M2EF56-F1
#
_entry.id   AF-A0A3M2EF56-F1
#
_cell.length_a   1.000
_cell.length_b   1.000
_cell.length_c   1.000
_cell.angle_alpha   90.00
_cell.angle_beta   90.00
_cell.angle_gamma   90.00
#
_symmetry.space_group_name_H-M   'P 1'
#
loop_
_entity.id
_entity.type
_entity.pdbx_description
1 polymer ?
#
loop_
_entity_poly.entity_id
_entity_poly.type
_entity_poly.pdbx_seq_one_letter_code
_entity_poly.pdbx_strand_id
1 'polypeptide(L)'
;MRALHDPGLNDPATHGARAVRLARLAALGLPVPPGLALPVELVARIARDGARAALGDALDRALAGLGAGALLAIRASPPDPDWGGPHAILDIGITDAALPALSARIGARAARDLYRRLIQSWGAAVAGIDAEAFETALHERLKLEGADSEGDLDCAALERLVADYRGLFRAETGEDFPQDPAAQLGAALEAAARGWMRPSARMLRDARGAPRGAGLALIVQRMALG
;
A
#
# COMPACT_ATOMS: atom_id res chain seq x y z
N MET A 1 11.75 -0.21 13.33
CA MET A 1 10.28 -0.39 13.21
C MET A 1 9.74 -0.66 14.60
N ARG A 2 8.50 -0.25 14.88
CA ARG A 2 7.86 -0.44 16.20
C ARG A 2 6.43 -0.91 16.01
N ALA A 3 5.96 -1.85 16.82
CA ALA A 3 4.60 -2.36 16.69
C ALA A 3 3.57 -1.29 17.09
N LEU A 4 2.42 -1.26 16.42
CA LEU A 4 1.32 -0.35 16.78
C LEU A 4 0.75 -0.62 18.17
N HIS A 5 0.97 -1.80 18.74
CA HIS A 5 0.53 -2.16 20.09
C HIS A 5 1.61 -1.91 21.15
N ASP A 6 2.75 -1.33 20.76
CA ASP A 6 3.84 -1.02 21.69
C ASP A 6 3.56 0.29 22.45
N PRO A 7 3.47 0.27 23.79
CA PRO A 7 3.12 1.45 24.59
C PRO A 7 4.12 2.61 24.47
N GLY A 8 5.37 2.36 24.04
CA GLY A 8 6.34 3.44 23.82
C GLY A 8 6.22 4.12 22.45
N LEU A 9 5.23 3.76 21.61
CA LEU A 9 4.94 4.47 20.36
C LEU A 9 4.10 5.73 20.67
N ASN A 10 4.76 6.75 21.23
CA ASN A 10 4.09 7.93 21.78
C ASN A 10 4.59 9.29 21.24
N ASP A 11 5.64 9.30 20.41
CA ASP A 11 6.21 10.51 19.82
C ASP A 11 5.82 10.70 18.33
N PRO A 12 4.98 11.72 18.02
CA PRO A 12 4.62 12.07 16.65
C PRO A 12 5.79 12.57 15.81
N ALA A 13 6.85 13.12 16.40
CA ALA A 13 8.02 13.58 15.64
C ALA A 13 8.76 12.39 15.02
N THR A 14 8.93 11.29 15.76
CA THR A 14 9.57 10.07 15.25
C THR A 14 8.63 9.17 14.43
N HIS A 15 7.38 8.95 14.86
CA HIS A 15 6.48 7.93 14.26
C HIS A 15 5.25 8.51 13.55
N GLY A 16 5.09 9.83 13.58
CA GLY A 16 3.94 10.52 13.00
C GLY A 16 2.67 10.43 13.82
N ALA A 17 1.78 11.40 13.62
CA ALA A 17 0.55 11.53 14.41
C ALA A 17 -0.42 10.37 14.22
N ARG A 18 -0.48 9.77 13.02
CA ARG A 18 -1.40 8.67 12.75
C ARG A 18 -0.97 7.41 13.49
N ALA A 19 0.31 7.07 13.48
CA ALA A 19 0.81 5.88 14.18
C ALA A 19 0.63 6.01 15.69
N VAL A 20 0.98 7.17 16.27
CA VAL A 20 0.79 7.45 17.70
C VAL A 20 -0.67 7.36 18.10
N ARG A 21 -1.57 7.90 17.28
CA ARG A 21 -3.01 7.78 17.52
C ARG A 21 -3.48 6.32 17.48
N LEU A 22 -3.06 5.52 16.51
CA LEU A 22 -3.39 4.09 16.46
C LEU A 22 -2.88 3.36 17.71
N ALA A 23 -1.66 3.66 18.18
CA ALA A 23 -1.13 3.08 19.39
C ALA A 23 -1.92 3.46 20.64
N ARG A 24 -2.37 4.73 20.74
CA ARG A 24 -3.28 5.16 21.83
C ARG A 24 -4.61 4.41 21.79
N LEU A 25 -5.22 4.26 20.62
CA LEU A 25 -6.47 3.51 20.47
C LEU A 25 -6.28 2.04 20.87
N ALA A 26 -5.17 1.41 20.47
CA ALA A 26 -4.84 0.04 20.86
C ALA A 26 -4.64 -0.09 22.38
N ALA A 27 -3.95 0.87 23.00
CA ALA A 27 -3.76 0.90 24.46
C ALA A 27 -5.07 1.10 25.24
N LEU A 28 -6.08 1.71 24.63
CA LEU A 28 -7.44 1.83 25.17
C LEU A 28 -8.29 0.56 24.94
N GLY A 29 -7.73 -0.50 24.36
CA GLY A 29 -8.44 -1.76 24.11
C GLY A 29 -9.34 -1.74 22.88
N LEU A 30 -9.24 -0.73 22.01
CA LEU A 30 -10.00 -0.71 20.76
C LEU A 30 -9.38 -1.68 19.74
N PRO A 31 -10.18 -2.29 18.84
CA PRO A 31 -9.74 -3.32 17.91
C PRO A 31 -8.92 -2.72 16.75
N VAL A 32 -7.67 -2.38 17.03
CA VAL A 32 -6.71 -1.88 16.03
C VAL A 32 -6.02 -3.06 15.36
N PRO A 33 -6.08 -3.22 14.03
CA PRO A 33 -5.37 -4.30 13.35
C PRO A 33 -3.86 -4.24 13.62
N PRO A 34 -3.17 -5.38 13.79
CA PRO A 34 -1.73 -5.42 13.96
C PRO A 34 -1.00 -4.69 12.82
N GLY A 35 0.06 -3.98 13.17
CA GLY A 35 0.86 -3.20 12.23
C GLY A 35 2.17 -2.72 12.84
N LEU A 36 3.00 -2.13 12.00
CA LEU A 36 4.31 -1.58 12.31
C LEU A 36 4.37 -0.11 11.88
N ALA A 37 4.90 0.74 12.74
CA ALA A 37 5.34 2.08 12.39
C ALA A 37 6.83 2.06 11.99
N LEU A 38 7.12 2.67 10.86
CA LEU A 38 8.45 2.95 10.37
C LEU A 38 8.78 4.39 10.75
N PRO A 39 9.80 4.62 11.60
CA PRO A 39 10.15 5.96 12.04
C PRO A 39 10.69 6.83 10.90
N VAL A 40 10.62 8.14 11.08
CA VAL A 40 11.05 9.16 10.10
C VAL A 40 12.44 8.89 9.53
N GLU A 41 13.41 8.54 10.38
CA GLU A 41 14.79 8.30 9.96
C GLU A 41 14.91 7.07 9.05
N LEU A 42 14.11 6.04 9.32
CA LEU A 42 14.09 4.83 8.49
C LEU A 42 13.43 5.12 7.13
N VAL A 43 12.34 5.88 7.11
CA VAL A 43 11.68 6.26 5.84
C VAL A 43 12.61 7.13 4.99
N ALA A 44 13.36 8.05 5.61
CA ALA A 44 14.37 8.84 4.91
C ALA A 44 15.50 7.97 4.33
N ARG A 45 15.95 6.93 5.06
CA ARG A 45 16.89 5.92 4.54
C ARG A 45 16.31 5.12 3.38
N ILE A 46 15.04 4.70 3.46
CA ILE A 46 14.35 3.99 2.37
C ILE A 46 14.32 4.86 1.10
N ALA A 47 14.00 6.15 1.23
CA ALA A 47 13.99 7.07 0.09
C ALA A 47 15.37 7.19 -0.59
N ARG A 48 16.45 7.15 0.20
CA ARG A 48 17.83 7.33 -0.26
C ARG A 48 18.44 6.04 -0.82
N ASP A 49 18.33 4.95 -0.08
CA ASP A 49 19.11 3.73 -0.28
C ASP A 49 18.24 2.58 -0.84
N GLY A 50 16.92 2.75 -0.87
CA GLY A 50 15.97 1.69 -1.20
C GLY A 50 15.55 0.85 0.02
N ALA A 51 14.40 0.20 -0.07
CA ALA A 51 13.81 -0.57 1.03
C ALA A 51 14.65 -1.80 1.35
N ARG A 52 15.14 -2.53 0.34
CA ARG A 52 15.95 -3.74 0.57
C ARG A 52 17.26 -3.42 1.31
N ALA A 53 17.95 -2.34 0.94
CA ALA A 53 19.16 -1.92 1.64
C ALA A 53 18.87 -1.36 3.04
N ALA A 54 17.78 -0.61 3.20
CA ALA A 54 17.45 0.02 4.47
C ALA A 54 16.94 -0.99 5.53
N LEU A 55 16.19 -2.00 5.10
CA LEU A 55 15.53 -2.98 5.98
C LEU A 55 16.24 -4.33 6.02
N GLY A 56 16.90 -4.76 4.94
CA GLY A 56 17.41 -6.12 4.80
C GLY A 56 16.37 -7.17 5.18
N ASP A 57 16.77 -8.12 6.00
CA ASP A 57 15.91 -9.20 6.53
C ASP A 57 14.77 -8.69 7.44
N ALA A 58 14.81 -7.44 7.88
CA ALA A 58 13.73 -6.89 8.69
C ALA A 58 12.41 -6.77 7.90
N LEU A 59 12.49 -6.66 6.57
CA LEU A 59 11.32 -6.68 5.69
C LEU A 59 10.61 -8.03 5.75
N ASP A 60 11.37 -9.11 5.60
CA ASP A 60 10.86 -10.49 5.65
C ASP A 60 10.32 -10.82 7.04
N ARG A 61 11.01 -10.39 8.11
CA ARG A 61 10.52 -10.52 9.48
C ARG A 61 9.24 -9.73 9.74
N ALA A 62 9.09 -8.54 9.13
CA ALA A 62 7.88 -7.74 9.25
C ALA A 62 6.68 -8.45 8.61
N LEU A 63 6.86 -9.02 7.41
CA LEU A 63 5.83 -9.83 6.76
C LEU A 63 5.44 -11.04 7.62
N ALA A 64 6.43 -11.81 8.08
CA ALA A 64 6.19 -12.97 8.93
C ALA A 64 5.49 -12.61 10.24
N GLY A 65 5.91 -11.53 10.91
CA GLY A 65 5.34 -11.05 12.16
C GLY A 65 3.91 -10.49 12.05
N LEU A 66 3.52 -10.01 10.86
CA LEU A 66 2.15 -9.60 10.56
C LEU A 66 1.26 -10.79 10.14
N GLY A 67 1.86 -11.96 9.90
CA GLY A 67 1.18 -13.21 9.61
C GLY A 67 1.34 -13.63 8.15
N ALA A 68 1.68 -14.91 7.96
CA ALA A 68 1.80 -15.50 6.63
C ALA A 68 0.49 -15.34 5.84
N GLY A 69 0.58 -14.84 4.60
CA GLY A 69 -0.57 -14.58 3.74
C GLY A 69 -1.46 -13.41 4.17
N ALA A 70 -1.05 -12.60 5.15
CA ALA A 70 -1.75 -11.38 5.49
C ALA A 70 -1.64 -10.35 4.35
N LEU A 71 -2.77 -9.75 3.99
CA LEU A 71 -2.78 -8.58 3.11
C LEU A 71 -2.42 -7.34 3.93
N LEU A 72 -1.63 -6.45 3.34
CA LEU A 72 -1.06 -5.29 4.00
C LEU A 72 -1.48 -3.98 3.33
N ALA A 73 -1.51 -2.93 4.12
CA ALA A 73 -1.66 -1.56 3.66
C ALA A 73 -0.48 -0.72 4.13
N ILE A 74 -0.01 0.17 3.24
CA ILE A 74 0.92 1.24 3.60
C ILE A 74 0.14 2.55 3.72
N ARG A 75 0.39 3.32 4.78
CA ARG A 75 -0.20 4.64 5.00
C ARG A 75 0.83 5.65 5.45
N ALA A 76 0.74 6.87 4.93
CA ALA A 76 1.51 8.00 5.42
C ALA A 76 1.19 8.31 6.90
N SER A 77 2.20 8.73 7.66
CA SER A 77 2.07 9.23 9.03
C SER A 77 3.04 10.40 9.20
N PRO A 78 2.75 11.59 8.66
CA PRO A 78 3.54 12.78 8.98
C PRO A 78 3.35 13.15 10.47
N PRO A 79 4.29 13.89 11.08
CA PRO A 79 4.13 14.46 12.43
C PRO A 79 2.87 15.31 12.56
N ASP A 80 2.52 16.06 11.52
CA ASP A 80 1.27 16.81 11.40
C ASP A 80 0.42 16.25 10.25
N PRO A 81 -0.80 15.75 10.51
CA PRO A 81 -1.71 15.25 9.48
C PRO A 81 -2.05 16.28 8.39
N ASP A 82 -1.98 17.57 8.71
CA ASP A 82 -2.39 18.63 7.80
C ASP A 82 -1.36 18.82 6.69
N TRP A 83 -0.12 18.35 6.82
CA TRP A 83 0.90 18.48 5.76
C TRP A 83 0.63 17.63 4.51
N GLY A 84 -0.35 16.73 4.56
CA GLY A 84 -0.65 15.78 3.48
C GLY A 84 0.31 14.59 3.48
N GLY A 85 0.40 13.88 2.36
CA GLY A 85 1.28 12.72 2.22
C GLY A 85 0.88 11.84 1.03
N PRO A 86 1.71 10.84 0.69
CA PRO A 86 1.37 9.89 -0.35
C PRO A 86 0.07 9.15 0.00
N HIS A 87 -0.70 8.82 -1.05
CA HIS A 87 -1.90 8.01 -0.92
C HIS A 87 -1.58 6.62 -0.35
N ALA A 88 -2.58 6.00 0.27
CA ALA A 88 -2.44 4.64 0.77
C ALA A 88 -2.39 3.65 -0.39
N ILE A 89 -1.59 2.60 -0.24
CA ILE A 89 -1.58 1.43 -1.11
C ILE A 89 -2.10 0.28 -0.27
N LEU A 90 -3.16 -0.37 -0.74
CA LEU A 90 -3.86 -1.44 -0.03
C LEU A 90 -3.57 -2.79 -0.70
N ASP A 91 -4.06 -3.87 -0.08
CA ASP A 91 -4.08 -5.21 -0.65
C ASP A 91 -2.70 -5.80 -1.02
N ILE A 92 -1.61 -5.21 -0.52
CA ILE A 92 -0.25 -5.69 -0.77
C ILE A 92 -0.13 -7.12 -0.24
N GLY A 93 0.40 -8.02 -1.05
CA GLY A 93 0.53 -9.44 -0.76
C GLY A 93 -0.42 -10.34 -1.54
N ILE A 94 -1.36 -9.80 -2.33
CA ILE A 94 -2.10 -10.62 -3.30
C ILE A 94 -1.15 -11.03 -4.42
N THR A 95 -1.09 -12.34 -4.66
CA THR A 95 -0.31 -13.01 -5.69
C THR A 95 -1.12 -14.18 -6.22
N ASP A 96 -0.72 -14.73 -7.36
CA ASP A 96 -1.36 -15.91 -7.93
C ASP A 96 -1.34 -17.10 -6.95
N ALA A 97 -0.27 -17.23 -6.15
CA ALA A 97 -0.14 -18.27 -5.13
C ALA A 97 -1.04 -18.02 -3.90
N ALA A 98 -1.27 -16.76 -3.51
CA ALA A 98 -2.12 -16.40 -2.38
C ALA A 98 -3.62 -16.35 -2.74
N LEU A 99 -3.95 -16.20 -4.02
CA LEU A 99 -5.31 -16.00 -4.50
C LEU A 99 -6.28 -17.14 -4.15
N PRO A 100 -5.93 -18.44 -4.20
CA PRO A 100 -6.83 -19.51 -3.80
C PRO A 100 -7.23 -19.44 -2.31
N ALA A 101 -6.25 -19.19 -1.43
CA ALA A 101 -6.51 -19.05 0.01
C ALA A 101 -7.35 -17.81 0.32
N LEU A 102 -7.09 -16.70 -0.39
CA LEU A 102 -7.92 -15.50 -0.28
C LEU A 102 -9.35 -15.77 -0.77
N SER A 103 -9.50 -16.41 -1.93
CA SER A 103 -10.80 -16.77 -2.53
C SER A 103 -11.62 -17.67 -1.61
N ALA A 104 -10.99 -18.62 -0.93
CA ALA A 104 -11.67 -19.48 0.05
C ALA A 104 -12.19 -18.69 1.26
N ARG A 105 -11.53 -17.57 1.63
CA ARG A 105 -11.87 -16.78 2.80
C ARG A 105 -12.94 -15.72 2.53
N ILE A 106 -12.91 -15.07 1.37
CA ILE A 106 -13.80 -13.92 1.05
C ILE A 106 -14.66 -14.14 -0.20
N GLY A 107 -14.55 -15.29 -0.85
CA GLY A 107 -15.20 -15.58 -2.12
C GLY A 107 -14.31 -15.26 -3.32
N ALA A 108 -14.44 -16.09 -4.36
CA ALA A 108 -13.63 -16.05 -5.58
C ALA A 108 -13.74 -14.71 -6.34
N ARG A 109 -14.96 -14.14 -6.37
CA ARG A 109 -15.23 -12.84 -6.98
C ARG A 109 -14.53 -11.71 -6.23
N ALA A 110 -14.74 -11.61 -4.91
CA ALA A 110 -14.18 -10.54 -4.09
C ALA A 110 -12.64 -10.58 -4.08
N ALA A 111 -12.04 -11.77 -4.06
CA ALA A 111 -10.59 -11.93 -4.14
C ALA A 111 -10.00 -11.39 -5.46
N ARG A 112 -10.67 -11.64 -6.59
CA ARG A 112 -10.25 -11.09 -7.90
C ARG A 112 -10.47 -9.58 -7.98
N ASP A 113 -11.53 -9.08 -7.36
CA ASP A 113 -11.77 -7.63 -7.27
C ASP A 113 -10.66 -6.92 -6.49
N LEU A 114 -10.25 -7.47 -5.35
CA LEU A 114 -9.10 -6.95 -4.61
C LEU A 114 -7.81 -7.05 -5.42
N TYR A 115 -7.61 -8.13 -6.18
CA TYR A 115 -6.40 -8.31 -6.97
C TYR A 115 -6.29 -7.25 -8.08
N ARG A 116 -7.35 -7.00 -8.85
CA ARG A 116 -7.30 -5.95 -9.89
C ARG A 116 -7.13 -4.56 -9.27
N ARG A 117 -7.74 -4.27 -8.10
CA ARG A 117 -7.54 -3.00 -7.36
C ARG A 117 -6.11 -2.84 -6.87
N LEU A 118 -5.47 -3.92 -6.40
CA LEU A 118 -4.04 -3.91 -6.08
C LEU A 118 -3.22 -3.54 -7.32
N ILE A 119 -3.41 -4.23 -8.44
CA ILE A 119 -2.61 -4.01 -9.66
C ILE A 119 -2.74 -2.55 -10.13
N GLN A 120 -3.96 -2.01 -10.15
CA GLN A 120 -4.21 -0.62 -10.52
C GLN A 120 -3.55 0.37 -9.56
N SER A 121 -3.83 0.26 -8.26
CA SER A 121 -3.34 1.22 -7.26
C SER A 121 -1.82 1.15 -7.09
N TRP A 122 -1.25 -0.05 -7.11
CA TRP A 122 0.20 -0.27 -7.06
C TRP A 122 0.86 0.16 -8.37
N GLY A 123 0.29 -0.19 -9.53
CA GLY A 123 0.80 0.22 -10.85
C GLY A 123 0.89 1.74 -10.98
N ALA A 124 -0.16 2.45 -10.58
CA ALA A 124 -0.16 3.90 -10.60
C ALA A 124 0.81 4.52 -9.56
N ALA A 125 0.76 4.07 -8.31
CA ALA A 125 1.54 4.69 -7.23
C ALA A 125 3.03 4.33 -7.26
N VAL A 126 3.38 3.12 -7.69
CA VAL A 126 4.72 2.55 -7.60
C VAL A 126 5.41 2.52 -8.96
N ALA A 127 4.75 1.98 -9.99
CA ALA A 127 5.31 1.92 -11.35
C ALA A 127 5.10 3.21 -12.14
N GLY A 128 4.24 4.13 -11.68
CA GLY A 128 3.99 5.41 -12.34
C GLY A 128 3.16 5.29 -13.62
N ILE A 129 2.43 4.19 -13.78
CA ILE A 129 1.48 3.99 -14.88
C ILE A 129 0.33 4.99 -14.72
N ASP A 130 -0.16 5.53 -15.83
CA ASP A 130 -1.31 6.42 -15.79
C ASP A 130 -2.55 5.69 -15.25
N ALA A 131 -3.20 6.27 -14.25
CA ALA A 131 -4.43 5.71 -13.69
C ALA A 131 -5.55 5.65 -14.75
N GLU A 132 -5.57 6.59 -15.70
CA GLU A 132 -6.56 6.63 -16.78
C GLU A 132 -6.45 5.41 -17.71
N ALA A 133 -5.26 4.82 -17.85
CA ALA A 133 -5.08 3.59 -18.63
C ALA A 133 -5.81 2.40 -18.00
N PHE A 134 -5.81 2.28 -16.67
CA PHE A 134 -6.58 1.26 -15.96
C PHE A 134 -8.09 1.49 -16.04
N GLU A 135 -8.53 2.75 -15.99
CA GLU A 135 -9.95 3.11 -16.17
C GLU A 135 -10.43 2.78 -17.59
N THR A 136 -9.59 3.04 -18.59
CA THR A 136 -9.87 2.67 -19.98
C THR A 136 -10.02 1.16 -20.14
N ALA A 137 -9.07 0.37 -19.62
CA ALA A 137 -9.13 -1.09 -19.67
C ALA A 137 -10.36 -1.65 -18.94
N LEU A 138 -10.75 -1.05 -17.80
CA LEU A 138 -12.00 -1.41 -17.11
C LEU A 138 -13.22 -1.13 -17.99
N HIS A 139 -13.28 0.05 -18.59
CA HIS A 139 -14.42 0.45 -19.43
C HIS A 139 -14.57 -0.45 -20.66
N GLU A 140 -13.45 -0.87 -21.27
CA GLU A 140 -13.44 -1.86 -22.34
C GLU A 140 -13.95 -3.23 -21.86
N ARG A 141 -13.49 -3.69 -20.69
CA ARG A 141 -14.00 -4.94 -20.09
C ARG A 141 -15.50 -4.86 -19.82
N LEU A 142 -16.00 -3.78 -19.23
CA LEU A 142 -17.44 -3.59 -18.97
C LEU A 142 -18.26 -3.71 -20.26
N LYS A 143 -17.81 -3.07 -21.35
CA LYS A 143 -18.45 -3.17 -22.67
C LYS A 143 -18.48 -4.60 -23.21
N LEU A 144 -17.38 -5.34 -23.09
CA LEU A 144 -17.29 -6.72 -23.58
C LEU A 144 -18.23 -7.66 -22.82
N GLU A 145 -18.46 -7.39 -21.54
CA GLU A 145 -19.30 -8.21 -20.67
C GLU A 145 -20.77 -7.73 -20.64
N GLY A 146 -21.08 -6.61 -21.32
CA GLY A 146 -22.42 -6.01 -21.28
C GLY A 146 -22.82 -5.52 -19.89
N ALA A 147 -21.86 -5.12 -19.07
CA ALA A 147 -22.03 -4.70 -17.69
C ALA A 147 -22.05 -3.17 -17.58
N ASP A 148 -22.93 -2.64 -16.73
CA ASP A 148 -23.02 -1.19 -16.47
C ASP A 148 -21.98 -0.73 -15.45
N SER A 149 -21.57 -1.61 -14.54
CA SER A 149 -20.62 -1.30 -13.46
C SER A 149 -19.72 -2.48 -13.09
N GLU A 150 -18.63 -2.19 -12.38
CA GLU A 150 -17.76 -3.21 -11.75
C GLU A 150 -18.56 -4.20 -10.87
N GLY A 151 -19.67 -3.72 -10.29
CA GLY A 151 -20.58 -4.47 -9.44
C GLY A 151 -21.35 -5.58 -10.19
N ASP A 152 -21.40 -5.50 -11.51
CA ASP A 152 -22.09 -6.46 -12.36
C ASP A 152 -21.15 -7.52 -12.95
N LEU A 153 -19.83 -7.30 -12.85
CA LEU A 153 -18.83 -8.25 -13.32
C LEU A 153 -18.84 -9.53 -12.48
N ASP A 154 -19.01 -10.66 -13.15
CA ASP A 154 -18.91 -11.97 -12.53
C ASP A 154 -17.44 -12.36 -12.24
N CYS A 155 -17.26 -13.54 -11.63
CA CYS A 155 -15.93 -14.03 -11.27
C CYS A 155 -15.01 -14.23 -12.50
N ALA A 156 -15.56 -14.68 -13.63
CA ALA A 156 -14.77 -14.95 -14.83
C ALA A 156 -14.38 -13.64 -15.54
N ALA A 157 -15.28 -12.66 -15.55
CA ALA A 157 -15.02 -11.33 -16.07
C ALA A 157 -13.95 -10.60 -15.24
N LEU A 158 -13.99 -10.68 -13.92
CA LEU A 158 -12.94 -10.14 -13.05
C LEU A 158 -11.60 -10.84 -13.26
N GLU A 159 -11.59 -12.14 -13.54
CA GLU A 159 -10.36 -12.87 -13.88
C GLU A 159 -9.75 -12.35 -15.17
N ARG A 160 -10.59 -12.11 -16.20
CA ARG A 160 -10.16 -11.47 -17.44
C ARG A 160 -9.65 -10.05 -17.20
N LEU A 161 -10.32 -9.26 -16.35
CA LEU A 161 -9.86 -7.91 -16.00
C LEU A 161 -8.51 -7.90 -15.29
N VAL A 162 -8.27 -8.86 -14.38
CA VAL A 162 -6.95 -9.04 -13.74
C VAL A 162 -5.88 -9.31 -14.80
N ALA A 163 -6.19 -10.17 -15.79
CA ALA A 163 -5.27 -10.44 -16.89
C ALA A 163 -5.03 -9.20 -17.77
N ASP A 164 -6.07 -8.44 -18.11
CA ASP A 164 -5.99 -7.19 -18.87
C ASP A 164 -5.07 -6.18 -18.14
N TYR A 165 -5.25 -6.01 -16.83
CA TYR A 165 -4.44 -5.10 -16.01
C TYR A 165 -2.98 -5.53 -15.89
N ARG A 166 -2.71 -6.84 -15.80
CA ARG A 166 -1.33 -7.36 -15.84
C ARG A 166 -0.69 -7.18 -17.21
N GLY A 167 -1.48 -7.33 -18.28
CA GLY A 167 -1.05 -7.05 -19.66
C GLY A 167 -0.67 -5.59 -19.84
N LEU A 168 -1.52 -4.68 -19.37
CA LEU A 168 -1.24 -3.24 -19.32
C LEU A 168 0.04 -2.95 -18.52
N PHE A 169 0.15 -3.52 -17.31
CA PHE A 169 1.34 -3.35 -16.48
C PHE A 169 2.62 -3.75 -17.23
N ARG A 170 2.61 -4.90 -17.90
CA ARG A 170 3.74 -5.40 -18.70
C ARG A 170 4.04 -4.51 -19.91
N ALA A 171 3.01 -4.01 -20.58
CA ALA A 171 3.17 -3.13 -21.73
C ALA A 171 3.85 -1.80 -21.34
N GLU A 172 3.45 -1.22 -20.20
CA GLU A 172 3.95 0.08 -19.73
C GLU A 172 5.32 0.00 -19.05
N THR A 173 5.61 -1.11 -18.37
CA THR A 173 6.85 -1.25 -17.56
C THR A 173 7.92 -2.12 -18.20
N GLY A 174 7.53 -2.99 -19.14
CA GLY A 174 8.39 -4.06 -19.67
C GLY A 174 8.58 -5.26 -18.73
N GLU A 175 7.98 -5.24 -17.52
CA GLU A 175 8.13 -6.26 -16.49
C GLU A 175 6.78 -6.86 -16.10
N ASP A 176 6.79 -8.09 -15.58
CA ASP A 176 5.56 -8.70 -15.04
C ASP A 176 5.21 -8.13 -13.66
N PHE A 177 3.90 -8.03 -13.36
CA PHE A 177 3.45 -7.56 -12.05
C PHE A 177 4.05 -8.45 -10.93
N PRO A 178 4.71 -7.85 -9.92
CA PRO A 178 5.49 -8.59 -8.93
C PRO A 178 4.64 -9.62 -8.17
N GLN A 179 5.12 -10.86 -8.13
CA GLN A 179 4.46 -11.98 -7.44
C GLN A 179 5.08 -12.33 -6.08
N ASP A 180 6.11 -11.58 -5.66
CA ASP A 180 6.69 -11.68 -4.32
C ASP A 180 6.12 -10.57 -3.40
N PRO A 181 5.43 -10.91 -2.29
CA PRO A 181 4.94 -9.94 -1.34
C PRO A 181 6.02 -9.02 -0.75
N ALA A 182 7.26 -9.51 -0.59
CA ALA A 182 8.36 -8.69 -0.10
C ALA A 182 8.79 -7.65 -1.13
N ALA A 183 8.92 -8.04 -2.40
CA ALA A 183 9.14 -7.10 -3.50
C ALA A 183 8.00 -6.07 -3.62
N GLN A 184 6.73 -6.50 -3.54
CA GLN A 184 5.57 -5.60 -3.58
C GLN A 184 5.62 -4.55 -2.46
N LEU A 185 5.86 -4.99 -1.21
CA LEU A 185 5.91 -4.13 -0.04
C LEU A 185 7.12 -3.18 -0.09
N GLY A 186 8.30 -3.70 -0.45
CA GLY A 186 9.53 -2.93 -0.54
C GLY A 186 9.41 -1.78 -1.54
N ALA A 187 8.97 -2.08 -2.77
CA ALA A 187 8.78 -1.07 -3.81
C ALA A 187 7.70 -0.05 -3.43
N ALA A 188 6.62 -0.47 -2.79
CA ALA A 188 5.57 0.44 -2.32
C ALA A 188 6.05 1.37 -1.19
N LEU A 189 6.89 0.88 -0.28
CA LEU A 189 7.55 1.70 0.74
C LEU A 189 8.50 2.74 0.11
N GLU A 190 9.28 2.33 -0.89
CA GLU A 190 10.15 3.24 -1.64
C GLU A 190 9.37 4.32 -2.37
N ALA A 191 8.29 3.95 -3.06
CA ALA A 191 7.44 4.88 -3.79
C ALA A 191 6.82 5.92 -2.84
N ALA A 192 6.28 5.49 -1.70
CA ALA A 192 5.75 6.39 -0.69
C ALA A 192 6.82 7.33 -0.11
N ALA A 193 8.00 6.78 0.23
CA ALA A 193 9.10 7.55 0.80
C ALA A 193 9.66 8.58 -0.20
N ARG A 194 9.86 8.20 -1.46
CA ARG A 194 10.28 9.12 -2.54
C ARG A 194 9.19 10.12 -2.90
N GLY A 195 7.91 9.71 -2.83
CA GLY A 195 6.74 10.56 -3.02
C GLY A 195 6.75 11.77 -2.09
N TRP A 196 7.10 11.58 -0.81
CA TRP A 196 7.30 12.67 0.15
C TRP A 196 8.40 13.64 -0.26
N MET A 197 9.40 13.18 -1.00
CA MET A 197 10.53 13.98 -1.45
C MET A 197 10.32 14.60 -2.84
N ARG A 198 9.12 14.48 -3.45
CA ARG A 198 8.85 15.16 -4.72
C ARG A 198 8.73 16.69 -4.52
N PRO A 199 9.15 17.51 -5.51
CA PRO A 199 9.03 18.97 -5.42
C PRO A 199 7.60 19.45 -5.11
N SER A 200 6.59 18.87 -5.77
CA SER A 200 5.18 19.19 -5.53
C SER A 200 4.74 18.89 -4.10
N ALA A 201 5.14 17.74 -3.55
CA ALA A 201 4.86 17.37 -2.16
C ALA A 201 5.58 18.29 -1.16
N ARG A 202 6.78 18.79 -1.50
CA ARG A 202 7.50 19.80 -0.68
C ARG A 202 6.76 21.14 -0.68
N MET A 203 6.39 21.64 -1.85
CA MET A 203 5.66 22.90 -1.99
C MET A 203 4.32 22.85 -1.24
N LEU A 204 3.60 21.73 -1.35
CA LEU A 204 2.33 21.55 -0.65
C LEU A 204 2.51 21.64 0.87
N ARG A 205 3.47 20.92 1.46
CA ARG A 205 3.65 20.94 2.92
C ARG A 205 4.23 22.26 3.42
N ASP A 206 5.11 22.90 2.65
CA ASP A 206 5.64 24.24 2.96
C ASP A 206 4.52 25.28 3.01
N ALA A 207 3.62 25.25 2.01
CA ALA A 207 2.42 26.08 2.00
C ALA A 207 1.46 25.80 3.18
N ARG A 208 1.57 24.62 3.80
CA ARG A 208 0.82 24.22 5.01
C ARG A 208 1.62 24.40 6.31
N GLY A 209 2.74 25.13 6.26
CA GLY A 209 3.51 25.50 7.45
C GLY A 209 4.46 24.42 7.98
N ALA A 210 4.76 23.39 7.18
CA ALA A 210 5.71 22.36 7.58
C ALA A 210 7.14 22.93 7.67
N PRO A 211 7.93 22.59 8.71
CA PRO A 211 9.34 22.98 8.76
C PRO A 211 10.14 22.35 7.61
N ARG A 212 11.24 23.00 7.21
CA ARG A 212 12.10 22.52 6.09
C ARG A 212 12.59 21.08 6.24
N GLY A 213 12.73 20.61 7.48
CA GLY A 213 13.15 19.23 7.81
C GLY A 213 12.00 18.26 8.08
N ALA A 214 10.75 18.60 7.74
CA ALA A 214 9.59 17.76 7.99
C ALA A 214 9.75 16.36 7.40
N GLY A 215 9.88 15.38 8.29
CA GLY A 215 9.97 13.97 7.96
C GLY A 215 8.62 13.32 7.72
N LEU A 216 8.65 12.10 7.20
CA LEU A 216 7.49 11.23 7.05
C LEU A 216 7.76 9.92 7.78
N ALA A 217 6.88 9.51 8.68
CA ALA A 217 6.80 8.12 9.10
C ALA A 217 5.79 7.36 8.22
N LEU A 218 5.94 6.05 8.15
CA LEU A 218 5.01 5.18 7.43
C LEU A 218 4.42 4.13 8.37
N ILE A 219 3.22 3.67 8.07
CA ILE A 219 2.56 2.57 8.78
C ILE A 219 2.38 1.44 7.77
N VAL A 220 2.82 0.23 8.15
CA VAL A 220 2.46 -1.02 7.47
C VAL A 220 1.48 -1.74 8.38
N GLN A 221 0.25 -1.98 7.92
CA GLN A 221 -0.80 -2.56 8.76
C GLN A 221 -1.53 -3.68 8.04
N ARG A 222 -1.94 -4.71 8.78
CA ARG A 222 -2.81 -5.76 8.24
C ARG A 222 -4.14 -5.18 7.78
N MET A 223 -4.61 -5.63 6.62
CA MET A 223 -5.96 -5.37 6.15
C MET A 223 -6.98 -6.08 7.03
N ALA A 224 -8.05 -5.37 7.40
CA ALA A 224 -9.28 -5.98 7.87
C ALA A 224 -10.20 -6.12 6.67
N LEU A 225 -10.53 -7.35 6.29
CA LEU A 225 -11.47 -7.61 5.19
C LEU A 225 -12.87 -7.73 5.80
N GLY A 226 -13.80 -6.92 5.30
CA GLY A 226 -15.20 -6.87 5.73
C GLY A 226 -16.13 -7.37 4.64
#